data_AF-A0A3D5J174-F1
#
_entry.id   AF-A0A3D5J174-F1
#
_cell.length_a   1.000
_cell.length_b   1.000
_cell.length_c   1.000
_cell.angle_alpha   90.00
_cell.angle_beta   90.00
_cell.angle_gamma   90.00
#
_symmetry.space_group_name_H-M   'P 1'
#
loop_
_entity.id
_entity.type
_entity.pdbx_description
1 polymer ?
#
loop_
_entity_poly.entity_id
_entity_poly.type
_entity_poly.pdbx_seq_one_letter_code
_entity_poly.pdbx_strand_id
1 'polypeptide(L)'
;MDKDIDKILTAKSEQVKKLQEIVKKAIEEETLITNNLLNPPKEILTRGQTISDKVAKFGGSWAFIISFFIVLVVWVLFNTLTPARDNFDPYPFILMNLILSCIAALQAPVIMMSQNRQEEKDRKRAENDYLINLKAELEIKALNQKIELLIQEQVQTLFESQEVQLEILKKLEQKL
;
A
#
# COMPACT_ATOMS: atom_id res chain seq x y z
N MET A 1 21.77 33.28 45.09
CA MET A 1 22.19 31.99 44.51
C MET A 1 20.98 31.13 44.15
N ASP A 2 19.93 31.08 44.98
CA ASP A 2 18.70 30.28 44.68
C ASP A 2 17.87 30.77 43.49
N LYS A 3 17.81 32.08 43.25
CA LYS A 3 16.94 32.68 42.21
C LYS A 3 17.36 32.35 40.76
N ASP A 4 18.63 32.03 40.54
CA ASP A 4 19.17 31.62 39.24
C ASP A 4 18.97 30.12 38.99
N ILE A 5 19.02 29.31 40.05
CA ILE A 5 18.75 27.87 39.98
C ILE A 5 17.28 27.60 39.66
N ASP A 6 16.35 28.33 40.28
CA ASP A 6 14.92 28.22 39.98
C ASP A 6 14.59 28.64 38.54
N LYS A 7 15.28 29.65 38.00
CA LYS A 7 15.14 30.09 36.61
C LYS A 7 15.63 29.04 35.62
N ILE A 8 16.75 28.38 35.91
CA ILE A 8 17.31 27.32 35.07
C ILE A 8 16.41 26.07 35.13
N LEU A 9 15.90 25.72 36.31
CA LEU A 9 14.97 24.59 36.48
C LEU A 9 13.63 24.81 35.77
N THR A 10 13.06 26.01 35.86
CA THR A 10 11.83 26.35 35.13
C THR A 10 12.05 26.37 33.62
N ALA A 11 13.13 26.99 33.12
CA ALA A 11 13.46 26.98 31.69
C ALA A 11 13.70 25.56 31.15
N LYS A 12 14.38 24.70 31.93
CA LYS A 12 14.60 23.29 31.57
C LYS A 12 13.31 22.49 31.57
N SER A 13 12.40 22.74 32.52
CA SER A 13 11.07 22.11 32.56
C SER A 13 10.19 22.52 31.36
N GLU A 14 10.33 23.76 30.90
CA GLU A 14 9.58 24.31 29.79
C GLU A 14 10.10 23.78 28.44
N GLN A 15 11.42 23.61 28.31
CA GLN A 15 12.04 22.91 27.18
C GLN A 15 11.61 21.44 27.10
N VAL A 16 11.55 20.74 28.25
CA VAL A 16 11.07 19.34 28.29
C VAL A 16 9.62 19.25 27.87
N LYS A 17 8.75 20.17 28.31
CA LYS A 17 7.35 20.24 27.85
C LYS A 17 7.25 20.45 26.34
N LYS A 18 8.01 21.39 25.78
CA LYS A 18 8.07 21.60 24.32
C LYS A 18 8.53 20.35 23.57
N LEU A 19 9.54 19.67 24.10
CA LEU A 19 10.04 18.43 23.49
C LEU A 19 8.99 17.33 23.53
N GLN A 20 8.27 17.18 24.65
CA GLN A 20 7.14 16.25 24.76
C GLN A 20 6.02 16.59 23.77
N GLU A 21 5.73 17.87 23.55
CA GLU A 21 4.71 18.31 22.60
C GLU A 21 5.10 18.02 21.13
N ILE A 22 6.37 18.25 20.79
CA ILE A 22 6.93 17.95 19.47
C ILE A 22 6.93 16.44 19.20
N VAL A 23 7.38 15.64 20.18
CA VAL A 23 7.36 14.17 20.08
C VAL A 23 5.93 13.65 19.97
N LYS A 24 4.99 14.21 20.76
CA LYS A 24 3.57 13.86 20.68
C LYS A 24 2.98 14.16 19.31
N LYS A 25 3.27 15.34 18.74
CA LYS A 25 2.83 15.69 17.37
C LYS A 25 3.43 14.77 16.32
N ALA A 26 4.72 14.45 16.42
CA ALA A 26 5.37 13.53 15.49
C ALA A 26 4.78 12.11 15.55
N ILE A 27 4.45 11.62 16.75
CA ILE A 27 3.76 10.33 16.94
C ILE A 27 2.32 10.39 16.43
N GLU A 28 1.60 11.49 16.66
CA GLU A 28 0.25 11.68 16.11
C GLU A 28 0.28 11.72 14.57
N GLU A 29 1.21 12.44 13.96
CA GLU A 29 1.41 12.44 12.50
C GLU A 29 1.82 11.05 11.97
N GLU A 30 2.70 10.34 12.68
CA GLU A 30 3.08 8.98 12.34
C GLU A 30 1.88 8.03 12.38
N THR A 31 1.10 8.05 13.46
CA THR A 31 -0.10 7.21 13.59
C THR A 31 -1.15 7.56 12.55
N LEU A 32 -1.30 8.82 12.15
CA LEU A 32 -2.23 9.23 11.10
C LEU A 32 -1.78 8.74 9.71
N ILE A 33 -0.48 8.82 9.40
CA ILE A 33 0.08 8.32 8.13
C ILE A 33 -0.05 6.80 8.08
N THR A 34 0.37 6.10 9.13
CA THR A 34 0.27 4.64 9.22
C THR A 34 -1.18 4.18 9.19
N ASN A 35 -2.11 4.86 9.87
CA ASN A 35 -3.52 4.46 9.86
C ASN A 35 -4.20 4.76 8.51
N ASN A 36 -3.86 5.86 7.83
CA ASN A 36 -4.38 6.14 6.48
C ASN A 36 -3.79 5.17 5.43
N LEU A 37 -2.54 4.73 5.60
CA LEU A 37 -1.92 3.68 4.78
C LEU A 37 -2.54 2.30 5.02
N LEU A 38 -2.80 1.94 6.29
CA LEU A 38 -3.40 0.65 6.66
C LEU A 38 -4.90 0.58 6.37
N ASN A 39 -5.60 1.70 6.51
CA ASN A 39 -7.04 1.85 6.28
C ASN A 39 -7.29 2.97 5.26
N PRO A 40 -6.99 2.71 3.97
CA PRO A 40 -7.24 3.70 2.93
C PRO A 40 -8.73 4.11 2.94
N PRO A 41 -9.04 5.41 2.83
CA PRO A 41 -10.41 5.89 2.83
C PRO A 41 -11.23 5.16 1.76
N LYS A 42 -12.43 4.70 2.15
CA LYS A 42 -13.34 3.99 1.25
C LYS A 42 -13.60 4.86 0.02
N GLU A 43 -13.19 4.37 -1.13
CA GLU A 43 -13.36 5.07 -2.40
C GLU A 43 -14.86 5.25 -2.68
N ILE A 44 -15.28 6.50 -2.84
CA ILE A 44 -16.68 6.86 -3.10
C ILE A 44 -16.96 6.55 -4.57
N LEU A 45 -17.44 5.34 -4.85
CA LEU A 45 -17.69 4.89 -6.22
C LEU A 45 -18.91 5.60 -6.79
N THR A 46 -18.78 6.12 -8.01
CA THR A 46 -19.96 6.55 -8.78
C THR A 46 -20.79 5.34 -9.20
N ARG A 47 -22.09 5.57 -9.49
CA ARG A 47 -22.98 4.49 -9.94
C ARG A 47 -22.47 3.80 -11.21
N GLY A 48 -21.91 4.54 -12.16
CA GLY A 48 -21.31 4.00 -13.37
C GLY A 48 -20.13 3.08 -13.09
N GLN A 49 -19.20 3.52 -12.24
CA GLN A 49 -18.03 2.72 -11.84
C GLN A 49 -18.40 1.44 -11.10
N THR A 50 -19.50 1.44 -10.34
CA THR A 50 -19.99 0.25 -9.63
C THR A 50 -20.60 -0.78 -10.60
N ILE A 51 -21.29 -0.29 -11.64
CA ILE A 51 -21.89 -1.16 -12.66
C ILE A 51 -20.80 -1.77 -13.53
N SER A 52 -19.85 -0.98 -14.03
CA SER A 52 -18.75 -1.48 -14.87
C SER A 52 -17.96 -2.60 -14.19
N ASP A 53 -17.73 -2.49 -12.88
CA ASP A 53 -17.08 -3.55 -12.09
C ASP A 53 -17.82 -4.85 -12.05
N LYS A 54 -19.13 -4.76 -11.80
CA LYS A 54 -19.98 -5.95 -11.73
C LYS A 54 -20.05 -6.61 -13.09
N VAL A 55 -20.18 -5.81 -14.16
CA VAL A 55 -20.21 -6.31 -15.54
C VAL A 55 -18.86 -6.94 -15.92
N ALA A 56 -17.73 -6.32 -15.60
CA ALA A 56 -16.41 -6.89 -15.90
C ALA A 56 -16.15 -8.20 -15.12
N LYS A 57 -16.50 -8.24 -13.83
CA LYS A 57 -16.38 -9.46 -13.01
C LYS A 57 -17.29 -10.59 -13.50
N PHE A 58 -18.50 -10.26 -13.91
CA PHE A 58 -19.45 -11.25 -14.44
C PHE A 58 -19.03 -11.75 -15.82
N GLY A 59 -18.69 -10.83 -16.73
CA GLY A 59 -18.25 -11.15 -18.09
C GLY A 59 -16.92 -11.91 -18.15
N GLY A 60 -16.05 -11.75 -17.15
CA GLY A 60 -14.78 -12.49 -17.03
C GLY A 60 -14.88 -13.86 -16.36
N SER A 61 -16.07 -14.32 -15.96
CA SER A 61 -16.23 -15.60 -15.25
C SER A 61 -16.35 -16.79 -16.21
N TRP A 62 -15.69 -17.89 -15.89
CA TRP A 62 -15.84 -19.16 -16.60
C TRP A 62 -17.28 -19.67 -16.67
N ALA A 63 -18.07 -19.44 -15.61
CA ALA A 63 -19.48 -19.82 -15.58
C ALA A 63 -20.32 -19.03 -16.61
N PHE A 64 -20.00 -17.74 -16.81
CA PHE A 64 -20.66 -16.91 -17.82
C PHE A 64 -20.36 -17.40 -19.23
N ILE A 65 -19.09 -17.68 -19.53
CA ILE A 65 -18.66 -18.19 -20.85
C ILE A 65 -19.39 -19.50 -21.19
N ILE A 66 -19.45 -20.44 -20.25
CA ILE A 66 -20.13 -21.73 -20.44
C ILE A 66 -21.64 -21.54 -20.63
N SER A 67 -22.29 -20.75 -19.78
CA SER A 67 -23.72 -20.47 -19.90
C SER A 67 -24.06 -19.78 -21.23
N PHE A 68 -23.23 -18.83 -21.67
CA PHE A 68 -23.40 -18.12 -22.93
C PHE A 68 -23.29 -19.06 -24.12
N PHE A 69 -22.30 -19.95 -24.11
CA PHE A 69 -22.14 -20.98 -25.14
C PHE A 69 -23.36 -21.92 -25.20
N ILE A 70 -23.88 -22.37 -24.05
CA ILE A 70 -25.09 -23.21 -23.99
C ILE A 70 -26.28 -22.49 -24.62
N VAL A 71 -26.49 -21.21 -24.30
CA VAL A 71 -27.58 -20.41 -24.88
C VAL A 71 -27.46 -20.32 -26.41
N LEU A 72 -26.25 -20.14 -26.95
CA LEU A 72 -26.03 -20.14 -28.40
C LEU A 72 -26.35 -21.49 -29.04
N VAL A 73 -25.91 -22.59 -28.42
CA VAL A 73 -26.23 -23.95 -28.91
C VAL A 73 -27.74 -24.19 -28.89
N VAL A 74 -28.42 -23.81 -27.81
CA VAL A 74 -29.88 -23.93 -27.70
C VAL A 74 -30.59 -23.07 -28.75
N TRP A 75 -30.12 -21.85 -29.02
CA TRP A 75 -30.67 -20.98 -30.06
C TRP A 75 -30.56 -21.60 -31.45
N VAL A 76 -29.40 -22.16 -31.78
CA VAL A 76 -29.15 -22.83 -33.06
C VAL A 76 -30.03 -24.08 -33.19
N LEU A 77 -30.10 -24.91 -32.14
CA LEU A 77 -30.95 -26.12 -32.13
C LEU A 77 -32.43 -25.78 -32.29
N PHE A 78 -32.90 -24.75 -31.59
CA PHE A 78 -34.29 -24.30 -31.68
C PHE A 78 -34.65 -23.85 -33.10
N ASN A 79 -33.81 -23.02 -33.74
CA ASN A 79 -34.07 -22.51 -35.08
C ASN A 79 -33.82 -23.52 -36.22
N THR A 80 -33.08 -24.60 -35.96
CA THR A 80 -32.82 -25.66 -36.96
C THR A 80 -33.80 -26.83 -36.89
N LEU A 81 -34.31 -27.15 -35.69
CA LEU A 81 -35.26 -28.24 -35.47
C LEU A 81 -36.73 -27.82 -35.63
N THR A 82 -37.02 -26.52 -35.58
CA THR A 82 -38.38 -26.00 -35.79
C THR A 82 -38.75 -26.06 -37.29
N PRO A 83 -39.99 -26.47 -37.65
CA PRO A 83 -40.42 -26.49 -39.04
C PRO A 83 -40.32 -25.09 -39.67
N ALA A 84 -39.90 -25.03 -40.94
CA ALA A 84 -39.57 -23.81 -41.69
C ALA A 84 -40.64 -22.70 -41.71
N ARG A 85 -41.86 -22.99 -41.28
CA ARG A 85 -42.98 -22.04 -41.18
C ARG A 85 -42.92 -21.14 -39.95
N ASP A 86 -42.27 -21.58 -38.87
CA ASP A 86 -42.19 -20.87 -37.58
C ASP A 86 -40.74 -20.51 -37.18
N ASN A 87 -39.82 -20.48 -38.14
CA ASN A 87 -38.41 -20.16 -37.88
C ASN A 87 -38.27 -18.67 -37.53
N PHE A 88 -37.88 -18.41 -36.27
CA PHE A 88 -37.66 -17.06 -35.75
C PHE A 88 -36.38 -16.41 -36.32
N ASP A 89 -35.31 -17.19 -36.51
CA ASP A 89 -34.03 -16.76 -37.07
C ASP A 89 -33.47 -17.86 -38.01
N PRO A 90 -33.93 -17.92 -39.28
CA PRO A 90 -33.46 -18.91 -40.25
C PRO A 90 -31.97 -18.76 -40.56
N TYR A 91 -31.31 -19.86 -40.95
CA TYR A 91 -29.93 -19.81 -41.46
C TYR A 91 -29.85 -18.78 -42.61
N PRO A 92 -28.96 -17.76 -42.55
CA PRO A 92 -27.68 -17.69 -41.83
C PRO A 92 -27.66 -16.99 -40.44
N PHE A 93 -28.77 -16.97 -39.70
CA PHE A 93 -28.89 -16.42 -38.33
C PHE A 93 -28.56 -14.91 -38.21
N ILE A 94 -29.32 -14.06 -38.91
CA ILE A 94 -29.05 -12.61 -38.97
C ILE A 94 -29.27 -11.93 -37.61
N LEU A 95 -30.28 -12.36 -36.84
CA LEU A 95 -30.62 -11.75 -35.56
C LEU A 95 -29.58 -12.10 -34.49
N MET A 96 -29.18 -13.36 -34.42
CA MET A 96 -28.10 -13.80 -33.54
C MET A 96 -26.81 -13.00 -33.81
N ASN A 97 -26.42 -12.87 -35.08
CA ASN A 97 -25.23 -12.11 -35.48
C ASN A 97 -25.32 -10.63 -35.12
N LEU A 98 -26.48 -10.00 -35.29
CA LEU A 98 -26.70 -8.62 -34.89
C LEU A 98 -26.52 -8.42 -33.38
N ILE A 99 -27.13 -9.29 -32.57
CA ILE A 99 -27.06 -9.22 -31.10
C ILE A 99 -25.61 -9.43 -30.64
N LEU A 100 -24.93 -10.46 -31.15
CA LEU A 100 -23.53 -10.74 -30.84
C LEU A 100 -22.61 -9.56 -31.18
N SER A 101 -22.82 -8.95 -32.34
CA SER A 101 -22.03 -7.78 -32.77
C SER A 101 -22.24 -6.58 -31.86
N CYS A 102 -23.48 -6.33 -31.42
CA CYS A 102 -23.79 -5.25 -30.49
C CYS A 102 -23.14 -5.48 -29.11
N ILE A 103 -23.22 -6.70 -28.59
CA ILE A 103 -22.59 -7.08 -27.31
C ILE A 103 -21.06 -6.91 -27.39
N ALA A 104 -20.44 -7.43 -28.46
CA ALA A 104 -18.99 -7.32 -28.66
C ALA A 104 -18.53 -5.86 -28.78
N ALA A 105 -19.29 -5.00 -29.47
CA ALA A 105 -18.98 -3.57 -29.60
C ALA A 105 -18.99 -2.84 -28.25
N LEU A 106 -19.94 -3.19 -27.35
CA LEU A 106 -20.00 -2.63 -26.00
C LEU A 106 -18.99 -3.24 -25.03
N GLN A 107 -18.48 -4.44 -25.33
CA GLN A 107 -17.57 -5.17 -24.45
C GLN A 107 -16.20 -4.47 -24.31
N ALA A 108 -15.59 -4.02 -25.41
CA ALA A 108 -14.25 -3.42 -25.36
C ALA A 108 -14.17 -2.13 -24.52
N PRO A 109 -15.10 -1.16 -24.64
CA PRO A 109 -15.13 0.02 -23.76
C PRO A 109 -15.35 -0.32 -22.29
N VAL A 110 -16.23 -1.29 -21.98
CA VAL A 110 -16.49 -1.71 -20.59
C VAL A 110 -15.26 -2.35 -19.97
N ILE A 111 -14.56 -3.21 -20.73
CA ILE A 111 -13.29 -3.79 -20.31
C ILE A 111 -12.26 -2.68 -20.08
N MET A 112 -12.12 -1.73 -21.01
CA MET A 112 -11.17 -0.62 -20.88
C MET A 112 -11.47 0.27 -19.68
N MET A 113 -12.75 0.59 -19.41
CA MET A 113 -13.15 1.33 -18.20
C MET A 113 -12.81 0.57 -16.92
N SER A 114 -13.01 -0.75 -16.92
CA SER A 114 -12.60 -1.61 -15.80
C SER A 114 -11.07 -1.64 -15.63
N GLN A 115 -10.32 -1.70 -16.73
CA GLN A 115 -8.86 -1.74 -16.75
C GLN A 115 -8.23 -0.42 -16.29
N ASN A 116 -8.65 0.73 -16.83
CA ASN A 116 -8.13 2.05 -16.43
C ASN A 116 -8.30 2.27 -14.92
N ARG A 117 -9.44 1.87 -14.38
CA ARG A 117 -9.71 1.95 -12.94
C ARG A 117 -8.90 0.92 -12.13
N GLN A 118 -8.67 -0.23 -12.75
CA GLN A 118 -7.67 -1.23 -12.41
C GLN A 118 -6.33 -0.59 -12.03
N GLU A 119 -5.75 0.00 -13.07
CA GLU A 119 -4.44 0.63 -13.08
C GLU A 119 -4.36 1.83 -12.14
N GLU A 120 -5.41 2.64 -12.00
CA GLU A 120 -5.43 3.73 -11.03
C GLU A 120 -5.29 3.25 -9.58
N LYS A 121 -5.92 2.12 -9.24
CA LYS A 121 -5.79 1.51 -7.90
C LYS A 121 -4.39 0.94 -7.71
N ASP A 122 -3.87 0.26 -8.71
CA ASP A 122 -2.55 -0.35 -8.67
C ASP A 122 -1.45 0.73 -8.59
N ARG A 123 -1.63 1.86 -9.29
CA ARG A 123 -0.73 3.03 -9.20
C ARG A 123 -0.72 3.63 -7.79
N LYS A 124 -1.88 3.87 -7.19
CA LYS A 124 -1.97 4.38 -5.80
C LYS A 124 -1.32 3.42 -4.80
N ARG A 125 -1.51 2.11 -4.98
CA ARG A 125 -0.85 1.10 -4.14
C ARG A 125 0.67 1.15 -4.29
N ALA A 126 1.16 1.21 -5.53
CA ALA A 126 2.60 1.31 -5.80
C ALA A 126 3.22 2.59 -5.22
N GLU A 127 2.53 3.73 -5.29
CA GLU A 127 2.97 4.99 -4.66
C GLU A 127 3.07 4.84 -3.13
N ASN A 128 2.07 4.24 -2.49
CA ASN A 128 2.10 3.98 -1.05
C ASN A 128 3.22 3.01 -0.65
N ASP A 129 3.40 1.92 -1.40
CA ASP A 129 4.46 0.93 -1.15
C ASP A 129 5.85 1.57 -1.32
N TYR A 130 6.01 2.48 -2.28
CA TYR A 130 7.24 3.26 -2.44
C TYR A 130 7.53 4.14 -1.22
N LEU A 131 6.52 4.87 -0.71
CA LEU A 131 6.69 5.72 0.47
C LEU A 131 7.03 4.92 1.73
N ILE A 132 6.42 3.74 1.91
CA ILE A 132 6.73 2.83 3.01
C ILE A 132 8.18 2.35 2.92
N ASN A 133 8.63 1.94 1.73
CA ASN A 133 10.02 1.50 1.52
C ASN A 133 11.01 2.63 1.77
N LEU A 134 10.73 3.85 1.29
CA LEU A 134 11.56 5.01 1.54
C LEU A 134 11.66 5.33 3.05
N LYS A 135 10.54 5.25 3.79
CA LYS A 135 10.54 5.42 5.25
C LYS A 135 11.41 4.36 5.92
N ALA A 136 11.24 3.08 5.55
CA ALA A 136 12.04 1.99 6.10
C ALA A 136 13.55 2.20 5.83
N GLU A 137 13.92 2.66 4.62
CA GLU A 137 15.32 2.97 4.30
C GLU A 137 15.88 4.10 5.19
N LEU A 138 15.10 5.17 5.42
CA LEU A 138 15.51 6.26 6.29
C LEU A 138 15.66 5.82 7.76
N GLU A 139 14.74 4.99 8.26
CA GLU A 139 14.81 4.43 9.61
C GLU A 139 16.04 3.52 9.78
N ILE A 140 16.36 2.68 8.80
CA ILE A 140 17.57 1.85 8.81
C ILE A 140 18.83 2.73 8.83
N LYS A 141 18.89 3.79 8.02
CA LYS A 141 20.02 4.73 8.03
C LYS A 141 20.18 5.42 9.38
N ALA A 142 19.08 5.87 9.98
CA ALA A 142 19.09 6.48 11.30
C ALA A 142 19.56 5.48 12.40
N LEU A 143 19.12 4.23 12.32
CA LEU A 143 19.56 3.17 13.23
C LEU A 143 21.06 2.89 13.08
N ASN A 144 21.56 2.81 11.84
CA ASN A 144 22.99 2.61 11.56
C ASN A 144 23.84 3.75 12.12
N GLN A 145 23.44 5.01 11.93
CA GLN A 145 24.14 6.16 12.52
C GLN A 145 24.19 6.08 14.04
N LYS A 146 23.09 5.66 14.69
CA LYS A 146 23.06 5.49 16.14
C LYS A 146 23.98 4.36 16.60
N ILE A 147 24.03 3.24 15.87
CA ILE A 147 24.95 2.14 16.16
C ILE A 147 26.40 2.60 16.03
N GLU A 148 26.73 3.36 14.98
CA GLU A 148 28.08 3.90 14.76
C GLU A 148 28.53 4.81 15.91
N LEU A 149 27.64 5.69 16.39
CA LEU A 149 27.90 6.53 17.56
C LEU A 149 28.14 5.71 18.84
N LEU A 150 27.32 4.68 19.09
CA LEU A 150 27.48 3.80 20.25
C LEU A 150 28.80 3.01 20.19
N ILE A 151 29.18 2.53 19.00
CA ILE A 151 30.46 1.84 18.80
C ILE A 151 31.62 2.80 19.08
N GLN A 152 31.55 4.04 18.59
CA GLN A 152 32.59 5.04 18.85
C GLN A 152 32.75 5.33 20.35
N GLU A 153 31.63 5.50 21.07
CA GLU A 153 31.65 5.68 22.53
C GLU A 153 32.26 4.47 23.25
N GLN A 154 31.87 3.26 22.87
CA GLN A 154 32.39 2.02 23.46
C GLN A 154 33.90 1.84 23.21
N VAL A 155 34.38 2.18 22.01
CA VAL A 155 35.81 2.17 21.69
C VAL A 155 36.58 3.17 22.55
N GLN A 156 36.05 4.38 22.72
CA GLN A 156 36.67 5.40 23.59
C GLN A 156 36.76 4.91 25.04
N THR A 157 35.68 4.35 25.59
CA THR A 157 35.66 3.79 26.95
C THR A 157 36.67 2.65 27.11
N LEU A 158 36.86 1.81 26.09
CA LEU A 158 37.87 0.74 26.12
C LEU A 158 39.29 1.29 26.18
N PHE A 159 39.61 2.34 25.41
CA PHE A 159 40.92 3.00 25.47
C PHE A 159 41.19 3.63 26.83
N GLU A 160 40.22 4.37 27.39
CA GLU A 160 40.32 4.95 28.73
C GLU A 160 40.56 3.86 29.80
N SER A 161 39.85 2.73 29.70
CA SER A 161 40.08 1.62 30.62
C SER A 161 41.49 1.01 30.47
N GLN A 162 42.05 0.93 29.26
CA GLN A 162 43.42 0.45 29.04
C GLN A 162 44.46 1.41 29.59
N GLU A 163 44.28 2.72 29.42
CA GLU A 163 45.18 3.73 30.00
C GLU A 163 45.23 3.62 31.52
N VAL A 164 44.08 3.47 32.18
CA VAL A 164 44.00 3.26 33.63
C VAL A 164 44.72 1.98 34.05
N GLN A 165 44.54 0.87 33.31
CA GLN A 165 45.24 -0.39 33.60
C GLN A 165 46.76 -0.24 33.47
N LEU A 166 47.25 0.46 32.44
CA LEU A 166 48.67 0.74 32.24
C LEU A 166 49.25 1.63 33.35
N GLU A 167 48.49 2.63 33.81
CA GLU A 167 48.91 3.49 34.92
C GLU A 167 49.04 2.70 36.23
N ILE A 168 48.10 1.80 36.51
CA ILE A 168 48.16 0.89 37.67
C ILE A 168 49.39 -0.01 37.58
N LEU A 169 49.67 -0.61 36.42
CA LEU A 169 50.85 -1.45 36.21
C LEU A 169 52.16 -0.69 36.46
N LYS A 170 52.29 0.54 35.94
CA LYS A 170 53.45 1.41 36.21
C LYS A 170 53.64 1.73 37.69
N LYS A 171 52.54 2.00 38.41
CA LYS A 171 52.58 2.26 39.86
C LYS A 171 52.99 1.03 40.67
N LEU A 172 52.63 -0.17 40.22
CA LEU A 172 53.05 -1.42 40.84
C LEU A 172 54.54 -1.71 40.59
N GLU A 173 55.01 -1.46 39.36
CA GLU A 173 56.43 -1.59 39.00
C GLU A 173 57.31 -0.67 39.86
N GLN A 174 56.92 0.59 40.06
CA GLN A 174 57.66 1.55 40.90
C GLN A 174 57.68 1.22 42.40
N LYS A 175 56.81 0.32 42.88
CA LYS A 175 56.74 -0.09 44.29
C LYS A 175 57.54 -1.36 44.59
N LEU A 176 58.00 -2.07 43.55
CA LEU A 176 58.91 -3.21 43.67
C LEU A 176 60.38 -2.73 43.71
#